data_AF-A0AAE3SHS3-F1
#
_entry.id   AF-A0AAE3SHS3-F1
#
_cell.length_a   1.000
_cell.length_b   1.000
_cell.length_c   1.000
_cell.angle_alpha   90.00
_cell.angle_beta   90.00
_cell.angle_gamma   90.00
#
_symmetry.space_group_name_H-M   'P 1'
#
loop_
_entity.id
_entity.type
_entity.pdbx_description
1 polymer ?
#
loop_
_entity_poly.entity_id
_entity_poly.type
_entity_poly.pdbx_seq_one_letter_code
_entity_poly.pdbx_strand_id
1 'polypeptide(L)'
;MNNIVFNNKIGNPSSVGYPKLTKDDEENIIAGLFEQLLIFDKVSITTNRVNFALAFLISKLGINTVERLFELDYIKILLWTPVIVSGNGRQKEDGTIDQSVIYGQPPIVAGALGDKDLDPEENINNAIAPFNFHRDRRRIFTRRAAKNYIIPNGMEFSTDSAKVVIDAYENNNLSGLGLPFEKESNQLDFEQRQQLLGLGNKVLETAILSKYGYKSFDNYEHVKICQQNLDNIGKAYNVAEGTSSILNLENLPDLKSLFINEKLKFDDIFTLRHLSNAKYYRKWINGIAEDSNAEEITKEYINQIKGTSKFFNSGGGKFVRNVGMFGVGTALGAALAGPVGAAAGFGLGLLDTFVLDGLLIGKNPSMFVDELKNKIENEE
;
A
#
# COMPACT_ATOMS: atom_id res chain seq x y z
N MET A 1 2.00 14.83 -2.93
CA MET A 1 2.44 13.92 -1.85
C MET A 1 2.85 12.60 -2.49
N ASN A 2 3.88 11.92 -1.97
CA ASN A 2 4.23 10.57 -2.45
C ASN A 2 3.15 9.59 -1.97
N ASN A 3 2.55 8.83 -2.89
CA ASN A 3 1.56 7.81 -2.52
C ASN A 3 2.29 6.56 -2.03
N ILE A 4 2.46 6.43 -0.71
CA ILE A 4 3.12 5.28 -0.08
C ILE A 4 2.05 4.33 0.48
N VAL A 5 2.12 3.07 0.11
CA VAL A 5 1.26 2.01 0.66
C VAL A 5 2.02 1.17 1.68
N PHE A 6 1.34 0.74 2.73
CA PHE A 6 1.82 -0.15 3.75
C PHE A 6 1.46 -1.60 3.42
N ASN A 7 2.45 -2.48 3.44
CA ASN A 7 2.28 -3.91 3.19
C ASN A 7 2.74 -4.72 4.42
N ASN A 8 1.78 -5.32 5.11
CA ASN A 8 2.00 -6.24 6.23
C ASN A 8 1.68 -7.71 5.90
N LYS A 9 1.34 -8.01 4.65
CA LYS A 9 1.10 -9.39 4.18
C LYS A 9 2.39 -10.19 4.06
N ILE A 10 3.48 -9.55 3.63
CA ILE A 10 4.78 -10.21 3.50
C ILE A 10 5.39 -10.45 4.88
N GLY A 11 5.39 -9.45 5.76
CA GLY A 11 5.93 -9.55 7.10
C GLY A 11 4.87 -9.22 8.14
N ASN A 12 4.45 -10.21 8.93
CA ASN A 12 3.56 -9.99 10.06
C ASN A 12 4.36 -9.39 11.23
N PRO A 13 4.07 -8.13 11.64
CA PRO A 13 4.77 -7.47 12.73
C PRO A 13 4.69 -8.23 14.07
N SER A 14 3.64 -9.03 14.26
CA SER A 14 3.40 -9.82 15.48
C SER A 14 3.95 -11.24 15.43
N SER A 15 4.50 -11.69 14.29
CA SER A 15 5.09 -13.03 14.20
C SER A 15 6.43 -13.07 14.94
N VAL A 16 6.75 -14.21 15.57
CA VAL A 16 8.05 -14.42 16.25
C VAL A 16 9.01 -15.27 15.39
N GLY A 17 8.54 -15.77 14.23
CA GLY A 17 9.32 -16.65 13.35
C GLY A 17 8.96 -16.54 11.87
N TYR A 18 9.60 -17.38 11.06
CA TYR A 18 9.27 -17.54 9.63
C TYR A 18 7.88 -18.19 9.51
N PRO A 19 6.92 -17.55 8.82
CA PRO A 19 5.63 -18.18 8.58
C PRO A 19 5.80 -19.42 7.70
N LYS A 20 4.93 -20.41 7.90
CA LYS A 20 4.81 -21.55 6.99
C LYS A 20 3.83 -21.15 5.89
N LEU A 21 4.34 -20.82 4.72
CA LEU A 21 3.55 -20.44 3.56
C LEU A 21 3.40 -21.63 2.61
N THR A 22 2.21 -21.82 2.07
CA THR A 22 1.99 -22.70 0.90
C THR A 22 2.46 -22.00 -0.37
N LYS A 23 2.69 -22.74 -1.47
CA LYS A 23 3.09 -22.12 -2.75
C LYS A 23 2.08 -21.06 -3.20
N ASP A 24 0.79 -21.36 -3.06
CA ASP A 24 -0.29 -20.45 -3.41
C ASP A 24 -0.27 -19.18 -2.55
N ASP A 25 0.08 -19.28 -1.26
CA ASP A 25 0.27 -18.09 -0.40
C ASP A 25 1.44 -17.24 -0.90
N GLU A 26 2.56 -17.88 -1.25
CA GLU A 26 3.74 -17.18 -1.74
C GLU A 26 3.46 -16.45 -3.06
N GLU A 27 2.75 -17.09 -3.99
CA GLU A 27 2.33 -16.50 -5.27
C GLU A 27 1.36 -15.33 -5.06
N ASN A 28 0.37 -15.49 -4.18
CA ASN A 28 -0.57 -14.42 -3.84
C ASN A 28 0.11 -13.21 -3.21
N ILE A 29 1.11 -13.43 -2.35
CA ILE A 29 1.89 -12.36 -1.72
C ILE A 29 2.69 -11.59 -2.78
N ILE A 30 3.35 -12.28 -3.71
CA ILE A 30 4.12 -11.65 -4.79
C ILE A 30 3.18 -10.91 -5.76
N ALA A 31 2.03 -11.48 -6.10
CA ALA A 31 1.02 -10.85 -6.94
C ALA A 31 0.49 -9.55 -6.28
N GLY A 32 0.21 -9.58 -4.98
CA GLY A 32 -0.21 -8.38 -4.24
C GLY A 32 0.87 -7.31 -4.20
N LEU A 33 2.15 -7.69 -4.03
CA LEU A 33 3.26 -6.73 -4.11
C LEU A 33 3.40 -6.13 -5.51
N PHE A 34 3.24 -6.94 -6.56
CA PHE A 34 3.27 -6.49 -7.95
C PHE A 34 2.19 -5.42 -8.19
N GLU A 35 0.95 -5.71 -7.79
CA GLU A 35 -0.18 -4.80 -7.91
C GLU A 35 0.07 -3.48 -7.14
N GLN A 36 0.54 -3.58 -5.90
CA GLN A 36 0.88 -2.40 -5.10
C GLN A 36 1.98 -1.55 -5.75
N LEU A 37 3.00 -2.18 -6.34
CA LEU A 37 4.06 -1.47 -7.07
C LEU A 37 3.56 -0.78 -8.34
N LEU A 38 2.48 -1.28 -8.96
CA LEU A 38 1.84 -0.64 -10.11
C LEU A 38 0.96 0.54 -9.73
N ILE A 39 0.27 0.47 -8.59
CA ILE A 39 -0.74 1.47 -8.18
C ILE A 39 -0.10 2.62 -7.37
N PHE A 40 0.88 2.31 -6.53
CA PHE A 40 1.48 3.26 -5.60
C PHE A 40 2.87 3.73 -6.02
N ASP A 41 3.29 4.88 -5.49
CA ASP A 41 4.64 5.39 -5.74
C ASP A 41 5.69 4.62 -4.95
N LYS A 42 5.37 4.13 -3.75
CA LYS A 42 6.26 3.31 -2.94
C LYS A 42 5.48 2.31 -2.12
N VAL A 43 6.11 1.18 -1.80
CA VAL A 43 5.59 0.18 -0.87
C VAL A 43 6.47 0.13 0.37
N SER A 44 5.91 0.45 1.53
CA SER A 44 6.55 0.24 2.83
C SER A 44 6.17 -1.15 3.35
N ILE A 45 7.10 -2.08 3.29
CA ILE A 45 6.91 -3.47 3.68
C ILE A 45 7.31 -3.62 5.15
N THR A 46 6.41 -4.12 6.00
CA THR A 46 6.76 -4.35 7.41
C THR A 46 7.61 -5.58 7.60
N THR A 47 8.45 -5.52 8.62
CA THR A 47 9.19 -6.68 9.09
C THR A 47 9.44 -6.59 10.59
N ASN A 48 10.00 -7.65 11.18
CA ASN A 48 10.35 -7.71 12.59
C ASN A 48 11.85 -8.04 12.76
N ARG A 49 12.27 -8.44 13.96
CA ARG A 49 13.65 -8.85 14.24
C ARG A 49 14.21 -9.95 13.31
N VAL A 50 13.34 -10.81 12.78
CA VAL A 50 13.71 -11.95 11.93
C VAL A 50 13.88 -11.53 10.47
N ASN A 51 13.28 -10.40 10.10
CA ASN A 51 13.36 -9.82 8.78
C ASN A 51 12.91 -10.78 7.66
N PHE A 52 11.84 -11.52 7.94
CA PHE A 52 11.29 -12.50 7.02
C PHE A 52 10.97 -11.88 5.66
N ALA A 53 10.48 -10.64 5.64
CA ALA A 53 10.09 -9.97 4.41
C ALA A 53 11.26 -9.84 3.43
N LEU A 54 12.44 -9.44 3.91
CA LEU A 54 13.61 -9.35 3.04
C LEU A 54 14.06 -10.73 2.56
N ALA A 55 14.11 -11.73 3.44
CA ALA A 55 14.47 -13.10 3.08
C ALA A 55 13.51 -13.67 2.03
N PHE A 56 12.20 -13.46 2.21
CA PHE A 56 11.16 -13.87 1.27
C PHE A 56 11.36 -13.23 -0.10
N LEU A 57 11.54 -11.91 -0.17
CA LEU A 57 11.74 -11.19 -1.43
C LEU A 57 12.99 -11.67 -2.16
N ILE A 58 14.10 -11.88 -1.45
CA ILE A 58 15.34 -12.38 -2.06
C ILE A 58 15.15 -13.81 -2.57
N SER A 59 14.43 -14.65 -1.84
CA SER A 59 14.12 -16.02 -2.25
C SER A 59 13.29 -16.07 -3.53
N LYS A 60 12.31 -15.17 -3.67
CA LYS A 60 11.35 -15.17 -4.80
C LYS A 60 11.78 -14.35 -6.00
N LEU A 61 12.41 -13.19 -5.77
CA LEU A 61 12.77 -12.24 -6.84
C LEU A 61 14.27 -12.21 -7.15
N GLY A 62 15.10 -12.76 -6.25
CA GLY A 62 16.56 -12.67 -6.34
C GLY A 62 17.13 -11.36 -5.80
N ILE A 63 18.35 -11.42 -5.27
CA ILE A 63 19.02 -10.30 -4.60
C ILE A 63 19.19 -9.06 -5.48
N ASN A 64 19.43 -9.23 -6.79
CA ASN A 64 19.65 -8.11 -7.71
C ASN A 64 18.35 -7.34 -7.97
N THR A 65 17.23 -8.04 -8.11
CA THR A 65 15.90 -7.44 -8.27
C THR A 65 15.52 -6.65 -7.02
N VAL A 66 15.72 -7.25 -5.84
CA VAL A 66 15.47 -6.59 -4.55
C VAL A 66 16.35 -5.36 -4.37
N GLU A 67 17.64 -5.44 -4.72
CA GLU A 67 18.54 -4.28 -4.67
C GLU A 67 18.05 -3.16 -5.60
N ARG A 68 17.62 -3.49 -6.82
CA ARG A 68 17.08 -2.52 -7.76
C ARG A 68 15.80 -1.85 -7.23
N LEU A 69 14.92 -2.59 -6.56
CA LEU A 69 13.73 -2.02 -5.90
C LEU A 69 14.11 -1.00 -4.82
N PHE A 70 15.19 -1.24 -4.07
CA PHE A 70 15.74 -0.29 -3.10
C PHE A 70 16.42 0.91 -3.77
N GLU A 71 17.25 0.70 -4.78
CA GLU A 71 17.97 1.77 -5.48
C GLU A 71 17.03 2.74 -6.20
N LEU A 72 15.92 2.23 -6.74
CA LEU A 72 14.86 3.04 -7.36
C LEU A 72 13.85 3.60 -6.36
N ASP A 73 14.05 3.37 -5.05
CA ASP A 73 13.19 3.88 -3.97
C ASP A 73 11.71 3.45 -4.15
N TYR A 74 11.49 2.24 -4.70
CA TYR A 74 10.18 1.64 -4.90
C TYR A 74 9.67 0.93 -3.67
N ILE A 75 10.58 0.36 -2.87
CA ILE A 75 10.25 -0.27 -1.61
C ILE A 75 11.06 0.33 -0.47
N LYS A 76 10.46 0.34 0.71
CA LYS A 76 11.12 0.58 2.00
C LYS A 76 10.77 -0.54 2.95
N ILE A 77 11.65 -0.81 3.91
CA ILE A 77 11.35 -1.76 4.99
C ILE A 77 11.02 -0.96 6.24
N LEU A 78 9.83 -1.15 6.80
CA LEU A 78 9.50 -0.68 8.13
C LEU A 78 9.83 -1.78 9.13
N LEU A 79 10.92 -1.60 9.88
CA LEU A 79 11.25 -2.50 10.99
C LEU A 79 10.27 -2.22 12.12
N TRP A 80 9.34 -3.12 12.35
CA TRP A 80 8.33 -3.01 13.37
C TRP A 80 8.95 -3.22 14.76
N THR A 81 9.14 -2.12 15.46
CA THR A 81 9.70 -2.06 16.81
C THR A 81 8.69 -2.07 17.95
N PRO A 82 7.44 -1.55 17.83
CA PRO A 82 6.54 -1.46 18.96
C PRO A 82 5.89 -2.82 19.26
N VAL A 83 5.76 -3.12 20.55
CA VAL A 83 5.18 -4.38 21.01
C VAL A 83 4.13 -4.08 22.08
N ILE A 84 2.94 -4.66 21.94
CA ILE A 84 1.93 -4.69 23.00
C ILE A 84 1.68 -6.16 23.32
N VAL A 85 1.71 -6.52 24.59
CA VAL A 85 1.53 -7.91 25.05
C VAL A 85 0.52 -7.98 26.19
N SER A 86 -0.12 -9.13 26.34
CA SER A 86 -0.91 -9.49 27.52
C SER A 86 -0.30 -10.73 28.18
N GLY A 87 -0.44 -10.83 29.50
CA GLY A 87 -0.18 -12.08 30.21
C GLY A 87 -1.19 -13.15 29.81
N ASN A 88 -0.71 -14.37 29.56
CA ASN A 88 -1.55 -15.52 29.20
C ASN A 88 -1.80 -16.47 30.39
N GLY A 89 -1.26 -16.15 31.57
CA GLY A 89 -1.24 -17.07 32.72
C GLY A 89 0.07 -17.86 32.82
N ARG A 90 0.12 -18.80 33.77
CA ARG A 90 1.28 -19.67 33.99
C ARG A 90 0.96 -21.09 33.55
N GLN A 91 1.74 -21.64 32.64
CA GLN A 91 1.63 -23.06 32.29
C GLN A 91 2.03 -23.93 33.49
N LYS A 92 1.14 -24.85 33.88
CA LYS A 92 1.36 -25.84 34.92
C LYS A 92 2.05 -27.08 34.34
N GLU A 93 2.58 -27.93 35.23
CA GLU A 93 3.27 -29.17 34.83
C GLU A 93 2.35 -30.15 34.07
N ASP A 94 1.05 -30.10 34.32
CA ASP A 94 0.03 -30.88 33.62
C ASP A 94 -0.36 -30.33 32.23
N GLY A 95 0.29 -29.23 31.80
CA GLY A 95 0.03 -28.55 30.53
C GLY A 95 -1.15 -27.59 30.55
N THR A 96 -1.91 -27.50 31.65
CA THR A 96 -3.00 -26.52 31.80
C THR A 96 -2.45 -25.12 32.08
N ILE A 97 -3.26 -24.09 31.84
CA ILE A 97 -2.89 -22.69 32.06
C ILE A 97 -3.58 -22.18 33.32
N ASP A 98 -2.78 -21.76 34.30
CA ASP A 98 -3.27 -21.02 35.46
C ASP A 98 -3.52 -19.55 35.09
N GLN A 99 -4.78 -19.16 34.94
CA GLN A 99 -5.16 -17.78 34.70
C GLN A 99 -5.36 -16.98 36.00
N SER A 100 -5.27 -17.58 37.19
CA SER A 100 -5.41 -16.80 38.43
C SER A 100 -4.30 -15.76 38.59
N VAL A 101 -3.14 -16.00 37.98
CA VAL A 101 -1.95 -15.14 38.08
C VAL A 101 -2.03 -13.87 37.23
N ILE A 102 -2.99 -13.75 36.31
CA ILE A 102 -3.15 -12.54 35.50
C ILE A 102 -3.94 -11.44 36.23
N TYR A 103 -4.79 -11.80 37.20
CA TYR A 103 -5.59 -10.82 37.95
C TYR A 103 -4.71 -9.91 38.81
N GLY A 104 -5.04 -8.61 38.82
CA GLY A 104 -4.26 -7.57 39.51
C GLY A 104 -3.02 -7.09 38.74
N GLN A 105 -2.68 -7.72 37.61
CA GLN A 105 -1.65 -7.22 36.68
C GLN A 105 -2.28 -6.30 35.63
N PRO A 106 -1.52 -5.36 35.03
CA PRO A 106 -2.00 -4.58 33.89
C PRO A 106 -2.58 -5.50 32.78
N PRO A 107 -3.70 -5.13 32.14
CA PRO A 107 -4.35 -5.98 31.13
C PRO A 107 -3.50 -6.15 29.88
N ILE A 108 -2.81 -5.09 29.47
CA ILE A 108 -1.83 -5.06 28.40
C ILE A 108 -0.62 -4.24 28.85
N VAL A 109 0.55 -4.58 28.33
CA VAL A 109 1.83 -3.93 28.64
C VAL A 109 2.51 -3.52 27.34
N ALA A 110 3.01 -2.30 27.31
CA ALA A 110 3.79 -1.74 26.21
C ALA A 110 5.25 -2.16 26.31
N GLY A 111 5.87 -2.36 25.15
CA GLY A 111 7.28 -2.66 25.01
C GLY A 111 7.81 -2.27 23.63
N ALA A 112 9.08 -2.55 23.41
CA ALA A 112 9.73 -2.38 22.13
C ALA A 112 10.79 -3.46 21.92
N LEU A 113 11.19 -3.68 20.67
CA LEU A 113 12.39 -4.45 20.35
C LEU A 113 13.63 -3.82 21.02
N GLY A 114 14.53 -4.66 21.50
CA GLY A 114 15.76 -4.21 22.15
C GLY A 114 16.79 -3.70 21.15
N ASP A 115 17.76 -2.91 21.61
CA ASP A 115 18.71 -2.17 20.74
C ASP A 115 19.42 -3.01 19.67
N LYS A 116 19.74 -4.27 19.96
CA LYS A 116 20.36 -5.18 18.99
C LYS A 116 19.42 -5.55 17.85
N ASP A 117 18.14 -5.71 18.14
CA ASP A 117 17.12 -6.02 17.15
C ASP A 117 16.75 -4.79 16.30
N LEU A 118 17.19 -3.58 16.71
CA LEU A 118 16.94 -2.32 16.00
C LEU A 118 17.97 -2.02 14.91
N ASP A 119 19.15 -2.65 14.91
CA ASP A 119 20.20 -2.39 13.91
C ASP A 119 19.78 -2.95 12.54
N PRO A 120 19.54 -2.09 11.52
CA PRO A 120 19.20 -2.54 10.18
C PRO A 120 20.26 -3.44 9.55
N GLU A 121 21.55 -3.21 9.81
CA GLU A 121 22.60 -4.03 9.21
C GLU A 121 22.60 -5.44 9.79
N GLU A 122 22.46 -5.57 11.11
CA GLU A 122 22.32 -6.87 11.78
C GLU A 122 21.04 -7.59 11.31
N ASN A 123 19.92 -6.88 11.25
CA ASN A 123 18.64 -7.38 10.77
C ASN A 123 18.69 -7.87 9.32
N ILE A 124 19.38 -7.16 8.43
CA ILE A 124 19.62 -7.59 7.03
C ILE A 124 20.54 -8.81 7.00
N ASN A 125 21.64 -8.78 7.75
CA ASN A 125 22.60 -9.89 7.78
C ASN A 125 21.94 -11.20 8.22
N ASN A 126 21.03 -11.14 9.20
CA ASN A 126 20.24 -12.27 9.65
C ASN A 126 19.29 -12.80 8.55
N ALA A 127 18.59 -11.92 7.83
CA ALA A 127 17.73 -12.33 6.72
C ALA A 127 18.49 -12.97 5.56
N ILE A 128 19.69 -12.47 5.24
CA ILE A 128 20.48 -12.98 4.12
C ILE A 128 21.37 -14.16 4.51
N ALA A 129 21.52 -14.47 5.80
CA ALA A 129 22.36 -15.55 6.31
C ALA A 129 22.12 -16.90 5.60
N PRO A 130 20.85 -17.34 5.38
CA PRO A 130 20.56 -18.63 4.75
C PRO A 130 20.99 -18.76 3.28
N PHE A 131 21.22 -17.65 2.58
CA PHE A 131 21.57 -17.66 1.16
C PHE A 131 23.08 -17.83 0.98
N ASN A 132 23.53 -18.53 -0.06
CA ASN A 132 24.96 -18.73 -0.33
C ASN A 132 25.59 -17.58 -1.13
N PHE A 133 25.52 -16.34 -0.63
CA PHE A 133 26.15 -15.19 -1.27
C PHE A 133 27.60 -14.99 -0.85
N HIS A 134 28.44 -14.57 -1.79
CA HIS A 134 29.82 -14.15 -1.52
C HIS A 134 29.86 -13.01 -0.48
N ARG A 135 30.88 -13.01 0.39
CA ARG A 135 31.01 -12.05 1.50
C ARG A 135 30.91 -10.59 1.05
N ASP A 136 31.58 -10.25 -0.05
CA ASP A 136 31.55 -8.89 -0.58
C ASP A 136 30.17 -8.51 -1.12
N ARG A 137 29.46 -9.46 -1.73
CA ARG A 137 28.10 -9.22 -2.22
C ARG A 137 27.14 -8.93 -1.08
N ARG A 138 27.22 -9.69 0.02
CA ARG A 138 26.46 -9.43 1.25
C ARG A 138 26.75 -8.03 1.78
N ARG A 139 28.03 -7.68 1.96
CA ARG A 139 28.44 -6.37 2.49
C ARG A 139 27.94 -5.19 1.64
N ILE A 140 28.02 -5.31 0.30
CA ILE A 140 27.54 -4.26 -0.61
C ILE A 140 26.01 -4.13 -0.50
N PHE A 141 25.30 -5.25 -0.54
CA PHE A 141 23.85 -5.27 -0.44
C PHE A 141 23.37 -4.71 0.89
N THR A 142 23.92 -5.16 2.03
CA THR A 142 23.56 -4.69 3.38
C THR A 142 23.70 -3.17 3.49
N ARG A 143 24.82 -2.60 3.05
CA ARG A 143 25.04 -1.14 3.09
C ARG A 143 24.02 -0.36 2.25
N ARG A 144 23.59 -0.92 1.12
CA ARG A 144 22.61 -0.27 0.22
C ARG A 144 21.19 -0.40 0.77
N ALA A 145 20.82 -1.60 1.21
CA ALA A 145 19.50 -1.90 1.76
C ALA A 145 19.24 -1.18 3.10
N ALA A 146 20.25 -1.07 3.99
CA ALA A 146 20.10 -0.45 5.31
C ALA A 146 19.56 1.00 5.25
N LYS A 147 19.88 1.74 4.19
CA LYS A 147 19.38 3.12 3.97
C LYS A 147 17.88 3.20 3.71
N ASN A 148 17.25 2.08 3.38
CA ASN A 148 15.83 1.98 3.07
C ASN A 148 15.01 1.43 4.24
N TYR A 149 15.62 1.27 5.41
CA TYR A 149 14.95 0.89 6.64
C TYR A 149 14.40 2.11 7.37
N ILE A 150 13.18 1.98 7.86
CA ILE A 150 12.52 2.96 8.72
C ILE A 150 12.28 2.27 10.06
N ILE A 151 12.69 2.93 11.14
CA ILE A 151 12.58 2.42 12.50
C ILE A 151 11.68 3.39 13.27
N PRO A 152 10.45 3.00 13.63
CA PRO A 152 9.59 3.80 14.48
C PRO A 152 10.07 3.80 15.92
N ASN A 153 9.69 4.84 16.69
CA ASN A 153 9.92 4.90 18.12
C ASN A 153 8.99 3.90 18.83
N GLY A 154 9.46 2.66 18.94
CA GLY A 154 8.63 1.54 19.38
C GLY A 154 8.01 1.76 20.76
N MET A 155 8.76 2.32 21.70
CA MET A 155 8.30 2.51 23.08
C MET A 155 7.21 3.59 23.20
N GLU A 156 7.38 4.71 22.49
CA GLU A 156 6.39 5.79 22.45
C GLU A 156 5.07 5.29 21.85
N PHE A 157 5.13 4.69 20.66
CA PHE A 157 3.94 4.21 19.96
C PHE A 157 3.20 3.12 20.75
N SER A 158 3.90 2.16 21.34
CA SER A 158 3.25 1.09 22.10
C SER A 158 2.65 1.59 23.41
N THR A 159 3.34 2.51 24.11
CA THR A 159 2.85 3.10 25.37
C THR A 159 1.60 3.92 25.14
N ASP A 160 1.61 4.82 24.15
CA ASP A 160 0.48 5.68 23.85
C ASP A 160 -0.73 4.86 23.39
N SER A 161 -0.51 3.85 22.54
CA SER A 161 -1.60 2.99 22.05
C SER A 161 -2.21 2.14 23.16
N ALA A 162 -1.38 1.57 24.05
CA ALA A 162 -1.86 0.81 25.20
C ALA A 162 -2.66 1.70 26.15
N LYS A 163 -2.16 2.91 26.43
CA LYS A 163 -2.83 3.88 27.29
C LYS A 163 -4.19 4.30 26.72
N VAL A 164 -4.25 4.68 25.44
CA VAL A 164 -5.51 5.09 24.77
C VAL A 164 -6.59 4.03 24.90
N VAL A 165 -6.23 2.76 24.73
CA VAL A 165 -7.21 1.66 24.78
C VAL A 165 -7.62 1.31 26.22
N ILE A 166 -6.70 1.37 27.18
CA ILE A 166 -7.03 1.21 28.61
C ILE A 166 -7.94 2.36 29.07
N ASP A 167 -7.59 3.60 28.76
CA ASP A 167 -8.40 4.78 29.09
C ASP A 167 -9.79 4.68 28.43
N ALA A 168 -9.89 4.19 27.19
CA ALA A 168 -11.18 3.98 26.52
C ALA A 168 -12.03 2.90 27.21
N TYR A 169 -11.42 1.82 27.69
CA TYR A 169 -12.12 0.80 28.49
C TYR A 169 -12.64 1.39 29.80
N GLU A 170 -11.77 2.08 30.56
CA GLU A 170 -12.11 2.63 31.88
C GLU A 170 -13.18 3.73 31.82
N ASN A 171 -13.26 4.44 30.69
CA ASN A 171 -14.31 5.42 30.42
C ASN A 171 -15.58 4.81 29.76
N ASN A 172 -15.69 3.48 29.69
CA ASN A 172 -16.82 2.74 29.10
C ASN A 172 -17.07 3.02 27.60
N ASN A 173 -16.07 3.54 26.87
CA ASN A 173 -16.17 3.86 25.44
C ASN A 173 -16.12 2.61 24.54
N LEU A 174 -15.73 1.45 25.09
CA LEU A 174 -15.61 0.18 24.35
C LEU A 174 -16.84 -0.74 24.48
N SER A 175 -17.91 -0.29 25.13
CA SER A 175 -19.15 -1.07 25.31
C SER A 175 -19.74 -1.57 23.98
N GLY A 176 -19.78 -0.73 22.95
CA GLY A 176 -20.23 -1.08 21.59
C GLY A 176 -19.32 -2.07 20.84
N LEU A 177 -18.14 -2.39 21.39
CA LEU A 177 -17.19 -3.36 20.87
C LEU A 177 -17.15 -4.64 21.72
N GLY A 178 -18.10 -4.82 22.65
CA GLY A 178 -18.18 -6.00 23.52
C GLY A 178 -17.30 -5.92 24.78
N LEU A 179 -16.75 -4.74 25.09
CA LEU A 179 -15.93 -4.49 26.29
C LEU A 179 -16.53 -3.36 27.14
N PRO A 180 -17.72 -3.55 27.75
CA PRO A 180 -18.26 -2.57 28.69
C PRO A 180 -17.42 -2.52 29.98
N PHE A 181 -17.38 -1.34 30.62
CA PHE A 181 -16.71 -1.17 31.91
C PHE A 181 -17.57 -1.78 33.03
N GLU A 182 -17.26 -3.02 33.40
CA GLU A 182 -17.93 -3.74 34.49
C GLU A 182 -17.03 -3.98 35.71
N LYS A 183 -15.71 -3.92 35.49
CA LYS A 183 -14.67 -4.16 36.50
C LYS A 183 -13.40 -3.39 36.16
N GLU A 184 -12.53 -3.19 37.15
CA GLU A 184 -11.23 -2.54 36.92
C GLU A 184 -10.43 -3.24 35.82
N SER A 185 -9.64 -2.48 35.07
CA SER A 185 -8.88 -2.96 33.91
C SER A 185 -7.90 -4.10 34.28
N ASN A 186 -7.35 -4.07 35.49
CA ASN A 186 -6.49 -5.14 36.02
C ASN A 186 -7.25 -6.44 36.41
N GLN A 187 -8.59 -6.42 36.44
CA GLN A 187 -9.47 -7.57 36.71
C GLN A 187 -10.07 -8.19 35.44
N LEU A 188 -9.69 -7.69 34.26
CA LEU A 188 -10.09 -8.31 33.00
C LEU A 188 -9.63 -9.77 32.95
N ASP A 189 -10.54 -10.65 32.52
CA ASP A 189 -10.22 -12.04 32.29
C ASP A 189 -9.41 -12.21 30.98
N PHE A 190 -9.04 -13.45 30.68
CA PHE A 190 -8.20 -13.74 29.53
C PHE A 190 -8.83 -13.29 28.21
N GLU A 191 -10.11 -13.58 27.96
CA GLU A 191 -10.78 -13.26 26.70
C GLU A 191 -10.88 -11.74 26.51
N GLN A 192 -11.25 -11.03 27.57
CA GLN A 192 -11.33 -9.57 27.55
C GLN A 192 -9.95 -8.93 27.34
N ARG A 193 -8.89 -9.49 27.94
CA ARG A 193 -7.50 -9.03 27.70
C ARG A 193 -7.06 -9.26 26.25
N GLN A 194 -7.43 -10.39 25.64
CA GLN A 194 -7.13 -10.64 24.21
C GLN A 194 -7.89 -9.67 23.30
N GLN A 195 -9.14 -9.35 23.62
CA GLN A 195 -9.89 -8.32 22.90
C GLN A 195 -9.20 -6.95 23.04
N LEU A 196 -8.86 -6.54 24.26
CA LEU A 196 -8.16 -5.28 24.54
C LEU A 196 -6.79 -5.21 23.84
N LEU A 197 -6.04 -6.31 23.83
CA LEU A 197 -4.78 -6.46 23.10
C LEU A 197 -4.97 -6.32 21.58
N GLY A 198 -6.01 -6.95 21.03
CA GLY A 198 -6.41 -6.79 19.65
C GLY A 198 -6.62 -5.32 19.32
N LEU A 199 -7.42 -4.62 20.12
CA LEU A 199 -7.68 -3.18 19.98
C LEU A 199 -6.42 -2.33 20.08
N GLY A 200 -5.55 -2.62 21.06
CA GLY A 200 -4.25 -1.95 21.22
C GLY A 200 -3.39 -2.05 19.97
N ASN A 201 -3.31 -3.24 19.37
CA ASN A 201 -2.57 -3.45 18.13
C ASN A 201 -3.20 -2.70 16.94
N LYS A 202 -4.55 -2.59 16.86
CA LYS A 202 -5.21 -1.80 15.81
C LYS A 202 -4.91 -0.31 15.94
N VAL A 203 -4.95 0.23 17.16
CA VAL A 203 -4.62 1.64 17.44
C VAL A 203 -3.16 1.90 17.11
N LEU A 204 -2.27 0.99 17.49
CA LEU A 204 -0.84 1.07 17.21
C LEU A 204 -0.53 1.13 15.70
N GLU A 205 -1.10 0.21 14.93
CA GLU A 205 -0.95 0.21 13.46
C GLU A 205 -1.48 1.51 12.86
N THR A 206 -2.66 1.95 13.29
CA THR A 206 -3.25 3.22 12.82
C THR A 206 -2.37 4.42 13.14
N ALA A 207 -1.79 4.48 14.34
CA ALA A 207 -0.91 5.58 14.76
C ALA A 207 0.36 5.64 13.89
N ILE A 208 0.96 4.49 13.57
CA ILE A 208 2.12 4.40 12.69
C ILE A 208 1.75 4.80 11.26
N LEU A 209 0.66 4.25 10.71
CA LEU A 209 0.19 4.62 9.38
C LEU A 209 -0.03 6.14 9.26
N SER A 210 -0.66 6.74 10.27
CA SER A 210 -0.91 8.18 10.33
C SER A 210 0.38 9.00 10.43
N LYS A 211 1.29 8.65 11.34
CA LYS A 211 2.56 9.37 11.53
C LYS A 211 3.41 9.40 10.26
N TYR A 212 3.44 8.29 9.53
CA TYR A 212 4.27 8.16 8.33
C TYR A 212 3.51 8.45 7.02
N GLY A 213 2.22 8.77 7.09
CA GLY A 213 1.40 9.09 5.92
C GLY A 213 1.20 7.90 4.96
N TYR A 214 1.13 6.68 5.51
CA TYR A 214 0.96 5.45 4.72
C TYR A 214 -0.51 5.14 4.46
N LYS A 215 -0.80 4.60 3.27
CA LYS A 215 -2.10 4.05 2.88
C LYS A 215 -2.15 2.55 3.21
N SER A 216 -3.29 2.00 3.62
CA SER A 216 -3.49 0.55 3.77
C SER A 216 -4.21 -0.01 2.53
N PHE A 217 -3.78 -1.16 2.01
CA PHE A 217 -4.28 -1.72 0.74
C PHE A 217 -5.07 -3.02 0.88
N ASP A 218 -5.05 -3.66 2.05
CA ASP A 218 -5.64 -5.00 2.20
C ASP A 218 -6.20 -5.32 3.60
N ASN A 219 -6.08 -4.42 4.58
CA ASN A 219 -6.39 -4.72 5.97
C ASN A 219 -7.80 -4.19 6.35
N TYR A 220 -8.83 -4.70 5.67
CA TYR A 220 -10.20 -4.21 5.70
C TYR A 220 -10.94 -4.37 7.05
N GLU A 221 -10.45 -5.21 7.97
CA GLU A 221 -11.13 -5.50 9.25
C GLU A 221 -10.78 -4.56 10.43
N HIS A 222 -10.00 -3.51 10.19
CA HIS A 222 -9.53 -2.61 11.25
C HIS A 222 -10.37 -1.32 11.39
N VAL A 223 -11.48 -1.21 10.65
CA VAL A 223 -12.11 0.06 10.26
C VAL A 223 -13.04 0.70 11.30
N LYS A 224 -13.36 0.05 12.43
CA LYS A 224 -14.45 0.57 13.31
C LYS A 224 -14.04 1.47 14.48
N ILE A 225 -12.77 1.86 14.63
CA ILE A 225 -12.30 2.46 15.90
C ILE A 225 -11.69 3.87 15.77
N CYS A 226 -11.26 4.32 14.59
CA CYS A 226 -10.51 5.57 14.47
C CYS A 226 -11.07 6.54 13.42
N GLN A 227 -12.26 7.09 13.68
CA GLN A 227 -13.08 7.87 12.73
C GLN A 227 -12.48 9.19 12.19
N GLN A 228 -11.20 9.49 12.44
CA GLN A 228 -10.48 10.63 11.84
C GLN A 228 -9.19 10.23 11.10
N ASN A 229 -8.62 9.04 11.36
CA ASN A 229 -7.51 8.51 10.57
C ASN A 229 -7.99 7.64 9.38
N LEU A 230 -9.28 7.29 9.35
CA LEU A 230 -9.91 6.44 8.33
C LEU A 230 -10.03 7.11 6.95
N ASP A 231 -9.97 8.44 6.85
CA ASP A 231 -10.08 9.13 5.57
C ASP A 231 -8.99 8.68 4.58
N ASN A 232 -7.75 8.46 5.04
CA ASN A 232 -6.66 8.05 4.15
C ASN A 232 -6.72 6.57 3.74
N ILE A 233 -7.38 5.72 4.54
CA ILE A 233 -7.55 4.28 4.28
C ILE A 233 -8.77 4.04 3.37
N GLY A 234 -9.88 4.74 3.60
CA GLY A 234 -11.05 4.72 2.72
C GLY A 234 -10.74 5.18 1.30
N LYS A 235 -9.85 6.16 1.15
CA LYS A 235 -9.36 6.64 -0.15
C LYS A 235 -8.59 5.57 -0.94
N ALA A 236 -7.80 4.73 -0.27
CA ALA A 236 -7.05 3.65 -0.92
C ALA A 236 -7.97 2.50 -1.37
N TYR A 237 -8.99 2.19 -0.58
CA TYR A 237 -10.04 1.23 -0.94
C TYR A 237 -10.77 1.69 -2.22
N ASN A 238 -11.18 2.95 -2.26
CA ASN A 238 -11.86 3.53 -3.42
C ASN A 238 -10.95 3.51 -4.68
N VAL A 239 -9.63 3.71 -4.54
CA VAL A 239 -8.67 3.58 -5.67
C VAL A 239 -8.66 2.15 -6.23
N ALA A 240 -8.53 1.15 -5.37
CA ALA A 240 -8.42 -0.26 -5.79
C ALA A 240 -9.75 -0.76 -6.39
N GLU A 241 -10.87 -0.53 -5.69
CA GLU A 241 -12.21 -0.91 -6.15
C GLU A 241 -12.61 -0.16 -7.42
N GLY A 242 -12.28 1.13 -7.50
CA GLY A 242 -12.49 1.94 -8.70
C GLY A 242 -11.65 1.47 -9.88
N THR A 243 -10.38 1.09 -9.66
CA THR A 243 -9.51 0.53 -10.71
C THR A 243 -10.05 -0.79 -11.24
N SER A 244 -10.42 -1.73 -10.35
CA SER A 244 -11.02 -3.01 -10.74
C SER A 244 -12.36 -2.83 -11.46
N SER A 245 -13.18 -1.86 -11.03
CA SER A 245 -14.45 -1.53 -11.70
C SER A 245 -14.22 -0.99 -13.13
N ILE A 246 -13.21 -0.14 -13.33
CA ILE A 246 -12.82 0.38 -14.65
C ILE A 246 -12.31 -0.75 -15.55
N LEU A 247 -11.46 -1.65 -15.04
CA LEU A 247 -10.93 -2.77 -15.82
C LEU A 247 -12.05 -3.73 -16.24
N ASN A 248 -12.96 -4.07 -15.32
CA ASN A 248 -14.11 -4.91 -15.61
C ASN A 248 -15.04 -4.26 -16.65
N LEU A 249 -15.27 -2.95 -16.58
CA LEU A 249 -16.04 -2.19 -17.60
C LEU A 249 -15.39 -2.30 -18.99
N GLU A 250 -14.07 -2.37 -19.04
CA GLU A 250 -13.25 -2.46 -20.25
C GLU A 250 -12.99 -3.91 -20.71
N ASN A 251 -13.71 -4.88 -20.14
CA ASN A 251 -13.59 -6.33 -20.37
C ASN A 251 -12.18 -6.88 -20.06
N LEU A 252 -11.49 -6.30 -19.09
CA LEU A 252 -10.23 -6.81 -18.57
C LEU A 252 -10.42 -7.37 -17.16
N PRO A 253 -9.77 -8.50 -16.83
CA PRO A 253 -9.66 -8.91 -15.44
C PRO A 253 -8.82 -7.90 -14.64
N ASP A 254 -8.96 -7.91 -13.31
CA ASP A 254 -8.21 -7.01 -12.44
C ASP A 254 -6.68 -7.23 -12.55
N LEU A 255 -5.89 -6.25 -12.12
CA LEU A 255 -4.42 -6.27 -12.27
C LEU A 255 -3.76 -7.47 -11.59
N LYS A 256 -4.31 -7.93 -10.45
CA LYS A 256 -3.83 -9.13 -9.75
C LYS A 256 -4.11 -10.38 -10.58
N SER A 257 -5.32 -10.50 -11.12
CA SER A 257 -5.74 -11.60 -11.99
C SER A 257 -4.97 -11.63 -13.32
N LEU A 258 -4.55 -10.48 -13.85
CA LEU A 258 -3.71 -10.40 -15.06
C LEU A 258 -2.29 -10.93 -14.85
N PHE A 259 -1.72 -10.72 -13.66
CA PHE A 259 -0.42 -11.28 -13.28
C PHE A 259 -0.49 -12.79 -13.02
N ILE A 260 -1.52 -13.26 -12.32
CA ILE A 260 -1.67 -14.68 -11.94
C ILE A 260 -1.94 -15.57 -13.16
N ASN A 261 -2.70 -15.09 -14.15
CA ASN A 261 -3.09 -15.88 -15.32
C ASN A 261 -2.07 -15.79 -16.49
N GLU A 262 -0.80 -15.52 -16.18
CA GLU A 262 0.40 -15.50 -17.06
C GLU A 262 0.43 -14.47 -18.21
N LYS A 263 -0.42 -13.45 -18.22
CA LYS A 263 -0.42 -12.43 -19.29
C LYS A 263 0.54 -11.25 -19.05
N LEU A 264 1.19 -11.17 -17.88
CA LEU A 264 2.18 -10.15 -17.52
C LEU A 264 3.25 -10.73 -16.58
N LYS A 265 4.54 -10.44 -16.84
CA LYS A 265 5.67 -10.84 -15.96
C LYS A 265 5.97 -9.73 -14.96
N PHE A 266 6.60 -10.08 -13.83
CA PHE A 266 6.96 -9.10 -12.79
C PHE A 266 7.85 -7.97 -13.33
N ASP A 267 8.76 -8.31 -14.25
CA ASP A 267 9.66 -7.35 -14.88
C ASP A 267 8.94 -6.29 -15.75
N ASP A 268 7.72 -6.56 -16.20
CA ASP A 268 6.94 -5.60 -17.00
C ASP A 268 6.55 -4.35 -16.19
N ILE A 269 6.58 -4.40 -14.85
CA ILE A 269 6.39 -3.22 -13.98
C ILE A 269 7.34 -2.09 -14.38
N PHE A 270 8.61 -2.41 -14.65
CA PHE A 270 9.63 -1.41 -14.92
C PHE A 270 9.37 -0.66 -16.22
N THR A 271 8.67 -1.28 -17.16
CA THR A 271 8.29 -0.66 -18.43
C THR A 271 6.95 0.05 -18.29
N LEU A 272 5.92 -0.67 -17.82
CA LEU A 272 4.54 -0.20 -17.73
C LEU A 272 4.39 1.02 -16.82
N ARG A 273 5.04 1.03 -15.65
CA ARG A 273 4.90 2.12 -14.68
C ARG A 273 5.50 3.44 -15.15
N HIS A 274 6.50 3.38 -16.02
CA HIS A 274 7.16 4.56 -16.57
C HIS A 274 6.45 5.13 -17.79
N LEU A 275 5.50 4.40 -18.36
CA LEU A 275 4.65 4.89 -19.44
C LEU A 275 3.96 6.18 -19.01
N SER A 276 3.92 7.07 -19.98
CA SER A 276 3.47 8.43 -19.73
C SER A 276 1.99 8.47 -19.36
N ASN A 277 1.22 7.46 -19.79
CA ASN A 277 -0.20 7.26 -19.49
C ASN A 277 -0.41 6.54 -18.16
N ALA A 278 0.42 5.56 -17.79
CA ALA A 278 0.42 4.99 -16.45
C ALA A 278 0.69 6.02 -15.33
N LYS A 279 1.62 6.97 -15.57
CA LYS A 279 1.85 8.11 -14.65
C LYS A 279 0.64 9.02 -14.54
N TYR A 280 -0.05 9.26 -15.65
CA TYR A 280 -1.26 10.07 -15.69
C TYR A 280 -2.41 9.39 -14.96
N TYR A 281 -2.68 8.12 -15.30
CA TYR A 281 -3.72 7.30 -14.68
C TYR A 281 -3.55 7.25 -13.16
N ARG A 282 -2.34 6.95 -12.66
CA ARG A 282 -2.06 6.96 -11.22
C ARG A 282 -2.37 8.30 -10.55
N LYS A 283 -1.97 9.41 -11.18
CA LYS A 283 -2.25 10.76 -10.65
C LYS A 283 -3.75 11.07 -10.67
N TRP A 284 -4.45 10.63 -11.71
CA TRP A 284 -5.88 10.83 -11.92
C TRP A 284 -6.72 10.01 -10.92
N ILE A 285 -6.51 8.69 -10.84
CA ILE A 285 -7.31 7.81 -9.96
C ILE A 285 -7.10 8.16 -8.48
N ASN A 286 -5.86 8.44 -8.07
CA ASN A 286 -5.59 8.88 -6.71
C ASN A 286 -6.19 10.25 -6.39
N GLY A 287 -6.39 11.13 -7.39
CA GLY A 287 -6.97 12.45 -7.19
C GLY A 287 -8.50 12.47 -7.11
N ILE A 288 -9.19 11.49 -7.71
CA ILE A 288 -10.65 11.38 -7.66
C ILE A 288 -11.10 10.51 -6.49
N ALA A 289 -10.38 9.42 -6.22
CA ALA A 289 -10.68 8.54 -5.09
C ALA A 289 -10.48 9.20 -3.72
N GLU A 290 -9.93 10.42 -3.67
CA GLU A 290 -9.84 11.23 -2.45
C GLU A 290 -11.22 11.56 -1.86
N ASP A 291 -12.26 11.71 -2.69
CA ASP A 291 -13.59 12.15 -2.28
C ASP A 291 -14.74 11.34 -2.92
N SER A 292 -14.46 10.18 -3.53
CA SER A 292 -15.44 9.44 -4.36
C SER A 292 -15.40 7.93 -4.18
N ASN A 293 -16.56 7.27 -4.23
CA ASN A 293 -16.69 5.81 -4.21
C ASN A 293 -16.53 5.16 -5.61
N ALA A 294 -16.50 3.83 -5.71
CA ALA A 294 -16.25 3.13 -6.98
C ALA A 294 -17.27 3.43 -8.10
N GLU A 295 -18.55 3.66 -7.75
CA GLU A 295 -19.58 4.04 -8.73
C GLU A 295 -19.35 5.46 -9.27
N GLU A 296 -18.95 6.39 -8.40
CA GLU A 296 -18.60 7.76 -8.75
C GLU A 296 -17.31 7.84 -9.57
N ILE A 297 -16.31 7.02 -9.24
CA ILE A 297 -15.07 6.86 -10.01
C ILE A 297 -15.37 6.34 -11.41
N THR A 298 -16.25 5.34 -11.53
CA THR A 298 -16.66 4.77 -12.84
C THR A 298 -17.45 5.80 -13.66
N LYS A 299 -18.33 6.58 -13.03
CA LYS A 299 -19.03 7.70 -13.68
C LYS A 299 -18.06 8.78 -14.15
N GLU A 300 -17.06 9.14 -13.35
CA GLU A 300 -16.07 10.15 -13.72
C GLU A 300 -15.08 9.65 -14.79
N TYR A 301 -14.76 8.34 -14.82
CA TYR A 301 -14.06 7.68 -15.92
C TYR A 301 -14.82 7.83 -17.23
N ILE A 302 -16.12 7.50 -17.23
CA ILE A 302 -17.00 7.64 -18.41
C ILE A 302 -17.12 9.12 -18.83
N ASN A 303 -17.19 10.06 -17.88
CA ASN A 303 -17.23 11.50 -18.16
C ASN A 303 -15.90 12.01 -18.73
N GLN A 304 -14.76 11.45 -18.31
CA GLN A 304 -13.43 11.77 -18.86
C GLN A 304 -13.31 11.28 -20.30
N ILE A 305 -13.76 10.05 -20.60
CA ILE A 305 -13.82 9.53 -21.98
C ILE A 305 -14.74 10.38 -22.86
N LYS A 306 -15.87 10.85 -22.31
CA LYS A 306 -16.85 11.68 -23.02
C LYS A 306 -16.49 13.18 -23.06
N GLY A 307 -15.38 13.60 -22.43
CA GLY A 307 -14.93 15.00 -22.42
C GLY A 307 -15.77 15.97 -21.55
N THR A 308 -16.59 15.46 -20.63
CA THR A 308 -17.59 16.25 -19.85
C THR A 308 -17.28 16.34 -18.34
N SER A 309 -16.08 15.95 -17.92
CA SER A 309 -15.73 15.77 -16.49
C SER A 309 -15.73 17.07 -15.66
N LYS A 310 -16.22 17.00 -14.41
CA LYS A 310 -16.12 18.11 -13.43
C LYS A 310 -14.74 18.20 -12.78
N PHE A 311 -13.95 17.12 -12.83
CA PHE A 311 -12.60 17.03 -12.27
C PHE A 311 -11.69 18.20 -12.71
N PHE A 312 -11.69 18.59 -13.99
CA PHE A 312 -10.83 19.69 -14.49
C PHE A 312 -11.13 21.08 -13.92
N ASN A 313 -12.27 21.25 -13.24
CA ASN A 313 -12.66 22.51 -12.61
C ASN A 313 -12.31 22.59 -11.11
N SER A 314 -11.90 21.48 -10.48
CA SER A 314 -11.46 21.43 -9.08
C SER A 314 -9.98 21.80 -8.91
N GLY A 315 -9.54 22.11 -7.68
CA GLY A 315 -8.16 22.50 -7.39
C GLY A 315 -7.10 21.46 -7.80
N GLY A 316 -7.40 20.17 -7.63
CA GLY A 316 -6.56 19.06 -8.08
C GLY A 316 -6.54 18.87 -9.60
N GLY A 317 -7.68 19.03 -10.28
CA GLY A 317 -7.76 18.87 -11.73
C GLY A 317 -7.14 20.02 -12.54
N LYS A 318 -7.12 21.25 -12.00
CA LYS A 318 -6.38 22.38 -12.60
C LYS A 318 -4.86 22.12 -12.65
N PHE A 319 -4.31 21.43 -11.65
CA PHE A 319 -2.89 21.04 -11.63
C PHE A 319 -2.58 19.91 -12.64
N VAL A 320 -3.50 18.97 -12.86
CA VAL A 320 -3.37 17.91 -13.87
C VAL A 320 -3.44 18.48 -15.29
N ARG A 321 -4.39 19.40 -15.54
CA ARG A 321 -4.54 20.12 -16.83
C ARG A 321 -3.27 20.86 -17.23
N ASN A 322 -2.62 21.55 -16.29
CA ASN A 322 -1.38 22.28 -16.57
C ASN A 322 -0.21 21.35 -16.92
N VAL A 323 -0.02 20.24 -16.20
CA VAL A 323 1.06 19.28 -16.52
C VAL A 323 0.84 18.57 -17.86
N GLY A 324 -0.42 18.32 -18.25
CA GLY A 324 -0.77 17.79 -19.57
C GLY A 324 -0.51 18.78 -20.72
N MET A 325 -0.80 20.06 -20.55
CA MET A 325 -0.61 21.09 -21.58
C MET A 325 0.85 21.55 -21.76
N PHE A 326 1.68 21.46 -20.72
CA PHE A 326 3.10 21.85 -20.81
C PHE A 326 3.98 20.87 -21.62
N GLY A 327 3.50 19.64 -21.89
CA GLY A 327 4.26 18.63 -22.65
C GLY A 327 4.10 18.68 -24.18
N VAL A 328 3.10 19.40 -24.69
CA VAL A 328 2.79 19.43 -26.15
C VAL A 328 2.95 20.84 -26.74
N GLY A 329 2.85 21.89 -25.92
CA GLY A 329 2.79 23.28 -26.41
C GLY A 329 4.10 23.92 -26.88
N THR A 330 5.27 23.38 -26.55
CA THR A 330 6.55 24.04 -26.87
C THR A 330 7.21 23.60 -28.18
N ALA A 331 6.73 22.53 -28.82
CA ALA A 331 7.34 22.01 -30.05
C ALA A 331 6.53 22.28 -31.35
N LEU A 332 5.22 22.54 -31.25
CA LEU A 332 4.36 22.76 -32.43
C LEU A 332 3.96 24.22 -32.67
N GLY A 333 4.21 25.11 -31.70
CA GLY A 333 3.82 26.52 -31.78
C GLY A 333 4.69 27.41 -32.66
N ALA A 334 5.84 26.93 -33.14
CA ALA A 334 6.76 27.71 -33.98
C ALA A 334 6.57 27.51 -35.49
N ALA A 335 5.76 26.54 -35.93
CA ALA A 335 5.73 26.11 -37.33
C ALA A 335 4.48 26.50 -38.14
N LEU A 336 3.36 26.90 -37.51
CA LEU A 336 2.05 26.93 -38.19
C LEU A 336 1.24 28.22 -38.13
N ALA A 337 1.73 29.30 -37.52
CA ALA A 337 0.99 30.58 -37.49
C ALA A 337 1.76 31.70 -38.20
N GLY A 338 1.81 31.62 -39.54
CA GLY A 338 2.02 32.79 -40.39
C GLY A 338 0.72 33.62 -40.51
N PRO A 339 0.79 34.89 -40.95
CA PRO A 339 -0.19 35.90 -40.51
C PRO A 339 -1.55 35.95 -41.26
N VAL A 340 -1.81 35.10 -42.25
CA VAL A 340 -2.97 35.30 -43.14
C VAL A 340 -3.50 33.97 -43.65
N GLY A 341 -4.77 33.64 -43.38
CA GLY A 341 -5.46 32.58 -44.12
C GLY A 341 -6.59 31.88 -43.37
N ALA A 342 -7.74 32.54 -43.24
CA ALA A 342 -9.01 31.87 -43.00
C ALA A 342 -9.66 31.45 -44.33
N ALA A 343 -10.32 30.29 -44.34
CA ALA A 343 -11.22 29.73 -45.37
C ALA A 343 -10.53 29.12 -46.62
N ALA A 344 -10.89 27.96 -47.18
CA ALA A 344 -12.02 27.05 -47.02
C ALA A 344 -11.67 25.67 -47.61
N GLY A 345 -12.37 24.60 -47.21
CA GLY A 345 -12.33 23.33 -47.93
C GLY A 345 -12.99 22.17 -47.21
N PHE A 346 -14.33 22.18 -47.13
CA PHE A 346 -15.16 21.03 -46.76
C PHE A 346 -14.81 19.81 -47.62
N GLY A 347 -14.42 18.68 -47.03
CA GLY A 347 -14.15 17.50 -47.84
C GLY A 347 -13.75 16.18 -47.18
N LEU A 348 -13.71 16.00 -45.85
CA LEU A 348 -13.44 14.69 -45.21
C LEU A 348 -14.15 14.50 -43.84
N GLY A 349 -15.33 15.11 -43.69
CA GLY A 349 -15.99 15.34 -42.39
C GLY A 349 -16.67 14.17 -41.67
N LEU A 350 -16.38 12.90 -41.97
CA LEU A 350 -16.95 11.76 -41.23
C LEU A 350 -15.97 10.61 -40.92
N LEU A 351 -14.72 10.69 -41.38
CA LEU A 351 -13.65 9.77 -40.99
C LEU A 351 -12.60 10.41 -40.07
N ASP A 352 -12.59 11.74 -39.97
CA ASP A 352 -11.65 12.47 -39.10
C ASP A 352 -12.16 12.73 -37.68
N THR A 353 -13.47 12.63 -37.41
CA THR A 353 -14.01 12.99 -36.08
C THR A 353 -13.72 11.93 -35.00
N PHE A 354 -13.58 10.65 -35.35
CA PHE A 354 -13.34 9.59 -34.36
C PHE A 354 -11.86 9.27 -34.12
N VAL A 355 -10.98 9.61 -35.06
CA VAL A 355 -9.53 9.31 -34.95
C VAL A 355 -8.75 10.54 -34.47
N LEU A 356 -9.18 11.76 -34.80
CA LEU A 356 -8.48 12.98 -34.36
C LEU A 356 -8.91 13.48 -32.97
N ASP A 357 -10.10 13.10 -32.48
CA ASP A 357 -10.47 13.39 -31.09
C ASP A 357 -9.59 12.61 -30.09
N GLY A 358 -9.04 11.45 -30.48
CA GLY A 358 -8.08 10.71 -29.66
C GLY A 358 -6.70 11.37 -29.51
N LEU A 359 -6.34 12.28 -30.43
CA LEU A 359 -5.03 12.96 -30.47
C LEU A 359 -5.07 14.38 -29.91
N LEU A 360 -6.25 15.01 -29.82
CA LEU A 360 -6.45 16.33 -29.21
C LEU A 360 -7.06 16.31 -27.81
N ILE A 361 -7.60 15.16 -27.37
CA ILE A 361 -7.87 14.92 -25.95
C ILE A 361 -6.53 14.64 -25.28
N GLY A 362 -6.00 15.62 -24.54
CA GLY A 362 -4.85 15.38 -23.67
C GLY A 362 -5.06 14.13 -22.82
N LYS A 363 -3.96 13.49 -22.39
CA LYS A 363 -3.96 12.19 -21.68
C LYS A 363 -5.23 11.93 -20.86
N ASN A 364 -5.86 10.78 -21.08
CA ASN A 364 -7.05 10.35 -20.36
C ASN A 364 -6.77 8.97 -19.70
N PRO A 365 -7.59 8.53 -18.74
CA PRO A 365 -7.31 7.29 -18.01
C PRO A 365 -7.45 6.01 -18.85
N SER A 366 -8.21 6.00 -19.94
CA SER A 366 -8.36 4.80 -20.79
C SER A 366 -7.07 4.45 -21.52
N MET A 367 -6.20 5.43 -21.80
CA MET A 367 -4.90 5.20 -22.44
C MET A 367 -3.97 4.26 -21.67
N PHE A 368 -4.06 4.20 -20.33
CA PHE A 368 -3.31 3.20 -19.54
C PHE A 368 -3.91 1.80 -19.71
N VAL A 369 -5.24 1.70 -19.77
CA VAL A 369 -5.96 0.46 -20.01
C VAL A 369 -5.64 -0.09 -21.41
N ASP A 370 -5.56 0.79 -22.40
CA ASP A 370 -5.19 0.44 -23.78
C ASP A 370 -3.72 0.00 -23.89
N GLU A 371 -2.79 0.66 -23.18
CA GLU A 371 -1.39 0.20 -23.09
C GLU A 371 -1.28 -1.19 -22.46
N LEU A 372 -2.11 -1.49 -21.45
CA LEU A 372 -2.20 -2.81 -20.84
C LEU A 372 -2.71 -3.86 -21.84
N LYS A 373 -3.80 -3.56 -22.57
CA LYS A 373 -4.36 -4.40 -23.64
C LYS A 373 -3.32 -4.72 -24.71
N ASN A 374 -2.67 -3.68 -25.23
CA ASN A 374 -1.64 -3.82 -26.26
C ASN A 374 -0.46 -4.68 -25.79
N LYS A 375 -0.04 -4.56 -24.52
CA LYS A 375 1.06 -5.38 -23.99
C LYS A 375 0.67 -6.85 -23.86
N ILE A 376 -0.58 -7.12 -23.49
CA ILE A 376 -1.16 -8.47 -23.41
C ILE A 376 -1.30 -9.10 -24.80
N GLU A 377 -1.75 -8.34 -25.80
CA GLU A 377 -1.94 -8.83 -27.17
C GLU A 377 -0.63 -9.07 -27.94
N ASN A 378 0.46 -8.38 -27.58
CA ASN A 378 1.78 -8.56 -28.21
C ASN A 378 2.62 -9.70 -27.60
N GLU A 379 2.09 -10.42 -26.60
CA GLU A 379 2.72 -11.63 -26.01
C GLU A 379 2.07 -12.94 -26.47
N GLU A 380 1.03 -12.88 -27.33
CA GLU A 380 0.57 -13.98 -28.20
C GLU A 380 1.46 -14.09 -29.45
#